data_AF-D2Q5W5-F1
#
_entry.id   AF-D2Q5W5-F1
#
_cell.length_a   1.000
_cell.length_b   1.000
_cell.length_c   1.000
_cell.angle_alpha   90.00
_cell.angle_beta   90.00
_cell.angle_gamma   90.00
#
_symmetry.space_group_name_H-M   'P 1'
#
loop_
_entity.id
_entity.type
_entity.pdbx_description
1 polymer ?
#
loop_
_entity_poly.entity_id
_entity_poly.type
_entity_poly.pdbx_seq_one_letter_code
_entity_poly.pdbx_strand_id
1 'polypeptide(L)'
;MAENTKDIKTEREQGGVEYAVMRSSDGALLWDDDLDGAYQSWEDDEENASWVDSKEDALRLADYAGLLTDGRLAKGYEITERPWYYEDDLEEDDE
;
A
#
# COMPACT_ATOMS: atom_id res chain seq x y z
N MET A 1 -38.89 2.82 -25.73
CA MET A 1 -38.76 3.20 -24.31
C MET A 1 -37.32 2.94 -23.95
N ALA A 2 -36.59 3.97 -23.53
CA ALA A 2 -35.14 3.87 -23.36
C ALA A 2 -34.82 3.01 -22.14
N GLU A 3 -34.08 1.93 -22.37
CA GLU A 3 -33.41 1.15 -21.32
C GLU A 3 -32.24 2.00 -20.82
N ASN A 4 -32.50 2.78 -19.77
CA ASN A 4 -31.47 3.53 -19.10
C ASN A 4 -30.78 2.56 -18.13
N THR A 5 -29.86 1.76 -18.66
CA THR A 5 -28.90 1.01 -17.85
C THR A 5 -28.16 2.04 -17.02
N LYS A 6 -28.58 2.22 -15.76
CA LYS A 6 -27.79 2.97 -14.79
C LYS A 6 -26.56 2.11 -14.57
N ASP A 7 -25.47 2.45 -15.23
CA ASP A 7 -24.13 2.16 -14.72
C ASP A 7 -24.09 2.75 -13.31
N ILE A 8 -24.42 1.93 -12.31
CA ILE A 8 -24.17 2.25 -10.90
C ILE A 8 -22.66 2.18 -10.79
N LYS A 9 -21.99 3.28 -11.14
CA LYS A 9 -20.65 3.54 -10.65
C LYS A 9 -20.82 3.71 -9.15
N THR A 10 -20.59 2.66 -8.39
CA THR A 10 -20.26 2.80 -6.98
C THR A 10 -18.96 3.59 -6.95
N GLU A 11 -19.05 4.92 -6.93
CA GLU A 11 -17.92 5.83 -6.81
C GLU A 11 -17.45 5.75 -5.36
N ARG A 12 -16.73 4.68 -5.01
CA ARG A 12 -16.05 4.58 -3.72
C ARG A 12 -15.19 5.83 -3.54
N GLU A 13 -15.43 6.60 -2.48
CA GLU A 13 -14.61 7.79 -2.21
C GLU A 13 -13.17 7.34 -1.93
N GLN A 14 -12.24 7.77 -2.80
CA GLN A 14 -10.82 7.50 -2.62
C GLN A 14 -10.32 8.30 -1.42
N GLY A 15 -9.87 7.61 -0.37
CA GLY A 15 -9.36 8.22 0.85
C GLY A 15 -7.96 8.79 0.71
N GLY A 16 -7.15 8.23 -0.20
CA GLY A 16 -5.82 8.75 -0.48
C GLY A 16 -4.93 7.79 -1.26
N VAL A 17 -3.63 7.94 -1.06
CA VAL A 17 -2.58 7.05 -1.56
C VAL A 17 -1.70 6.65 -0.39
N GLU A 18 -1.36 5.37 -0.33
CA GLU A 18 -0.45 4.78 0.63
C GLU A 18 0.75 4.17 -0.10
N TYR A 19 1.88 4.04 0.61
CA TYR A 19 3.18 3.68 0.07
C TYR A 19 3.77 2.49 0.83
N ALA A 20 4.48 1.62 0.12
CA ALA A 20 5.19 0.48 0.70
C ALA A 20 6.54 0.24 0.03
N VAL A 21 7.42 -0.53 0.69
CA VAL A 21 8.70 -0.96 0.14
C VAL A 21 8.53 -2.31 -0.54
N MET A 22 8.90 -2.41 -1.81
CA MET A 22 8.83 -3.65 -2.59
C MET A 22 10.23 -4.16 -2.93
N ARG A 23 10.39 -5.48 -2.88
CA ARG A 23 11.57 -6.18 -3.40
C ARG A 23 11.34 -6.56 -4.87
N SER A 24 12.10 -5.94 -5.76
CA SER A 24 11.91 -6.08 -7.22
C SER A 24 12.18 -7.49 -7.77
N SER A 25 12.83 -8.40 -7.03
CA SER A 25 13.11 -9.76 -7.51
C SER A 25 11.88 -10.65 -7.62
N ASP A 26 10.90 -10.43 -6.75
CA ASP A 26 9.74 -11.31 -6.57
C ASP A 26 8.44 -10.55 -6.29
N GLY A 27 8.50 -9.22 -6.12
CA GLY A 27 7.33 -8.37 -5.89
C GLY A 27 6.84 -8.38 -4.44
N ALA A 28 7.50 -9.12 -3.54
CA ALA A 28 7.12 -9.13 -2.12
C ALA A 28 7.27 -7.74 -1.50
N LEU A 29 6.34 -7.40 -0.62
CA LEU A 29 6.30 -6.14 0.10
C LEU A 29 6.84 -6.31 1.52
N LEU A 30 7.49 -5.27 2.03
CA LEU A 30 8.04 -5.28 3.38
C LEU A 30 6.90 -5.14 4.38
N TRP A 31 6.88 -6.03 5.35
CA TRP A 31 6.13 -5.89 6.59
C TRP A 31 7.11 -5.66 7.76
N ASP A 32 6.70 -4.80 8.67
CA ASP A 32 7.36 -4.46 9.92
C ASP A 32 6.28 -4.11 10.96
N ASP A 33 6.26 -4.84 12.08
CA ASP A 33 5.22 -4.74 13.13
C ASP A 33 5.14 -3.34 13.78
N ASP A 34 6.31 -2.77 14.08
CA ASP A 34 6.45 -1.52 14.86
C ASP A 34 6.94 -0.33 14.00
N LEU A 35 7.22 -0.57 12.72
CA LEU A 35 7.83 0.38 11.77
C LEU A 35 9.21 0.88 12.25
N ASP A 36 9.96 0.04 12.95
CA ASP A 36 11.21 0.42 13.62
C ASP A 36 12.44 -0.39 13.19
N GLY A 37 12.26 -1.43 12.38
CA GLY A 37 13.37 -2.28 11.94
C GLY A 37 13.44 -3.66 12.60
N ALA A 38 12.74 -3.86 13.73
CA ALA A 38 13.04 -4.98 14.62
C ALA A 38 12.38 -6.30 14.19
N TYR A 39 11.15 -6.24 13.68
CA TYR A 39 10.33 -7.42 13.38
C TYR A 39 9.84 -7.40 11.95
N GLN A 40 10.76 -7.74 11.03
CA GLN A 40 10.53 -7.62 9.59
C GLN A 40 10.27 -8.96 8.91
N SER A 41 9.42 -8.94 7.90
CA SER A 41 9.20 -10.04 6.96
C SER A 41 8.86 -9.52 5.57
N TRP A 42 8.93 -10.42 4.58
CA TRP A 42 8.55 -10.12 3.20
C TRP A 42 7.27 -10.85 2.89
N GLU A 43 6.23 -10.11 2.54
CA GLU A 43 4.89 -10.61 2.32
C GLU A 43 4.59 -10.68 0.81
N ASP A 44 4.14 -11.84 0.36
CA ASP A 44 3.61 -12.02 -1.00
C ASP A 44 2.19 -11.45 -1.14
N ASP A 45 1.46 -11.34 -0.02
CA ASP A 45 0.11 -10.76 0.03
C ASP A 45 0.21 -9.26 0.33
N GLU A 46 -0.34 -8.43 -0.55
CA GLU A 46 -0.21 -6.98 -0.44
C GLU A 46 -0.94 -6.40 0.78
N GLU A 47 -2.00 -7.06 1.25
CA GLU A 47 -2.79 -6.59 2.39
C GLU A 47 -2.03 -6.75 3.72
N ASN A 48 -1.01 -7.61 3.74
CA ASN A 48 -0.19 -7.85 4.93
C ASN A 48 1.05 -6.95 5.00
N ALA A 49 1.30 -6.10 3.99
CA ALA A 49 2.46 -5.23 3.99
C ALA A 49 2.30 -4.04 4.94
N SER A 50 3.42 -3.44 5.34
CA SER A 50 3.41 -2.17 6.05
C SER A 50 3.23 -1.02 5.07
N TRP A 51 1.97 -0.64 4.88
CA TRP A 51 1.60 0.56 4.12
C TRP A 51 1.61 1.81 5.00
N VAL A 52 2.13 2.91 4.47
CA VAL A 52 2.25 4.19 5.17
C VAL A 52 1.76 5.35 4.31
N ASP A 53 1.29 6.42 4.95
CA ASP A 53 0.59 7.54 4.30
C ASP A 53 1.49 8.43 3.43
N SER A 54 2.81 8.21 3.43
CA SER A 54 3.76 9.07 2.75
C SER A 54 4.99 8.33 2.26
N LYS A 55 5.50 8.75 1.09
CA LYS A 55 6.74 8.23 0.51
C LYS A 55 7.96 8.41 1.43
N GLU A 56 7.97 9.48 2.23
CA GLU A 56 9.03 9.74 3.21
C GLU A 56 9.02 8.71 4.35
N ASP A 57 7.84 8.30 4.83
CA ASP A 57 7.69 7.22 5.79
C ASP A 57 8.16 5.89 5.20
N ALA A 58 7.82 5.60 3.95
CA ALA A 58 8.24 4.35 3.30
C ALA A 58 9.76 4.30 3.10
N LEU A 59 10.39 5.45 2.79
CA LEU A 59 11.85 5.57 2.74
C LEU A 59 12.51 5.41 4.12
N ARG A 60 11.89 5.93 5.18
CA ARG A 60 12.37 5.75 6.55
C ARG A 60 12.23 4.30 7.02
N LEU A 61 11.15 3.63 6.64
CA LEU A 61 10.99 2.20 6.87
C LEU A 61 12.08 1.40 6.16
N ALA A 62 12.38 1.74 4.91
CA ALA A 62 13.51 1.15 4.18
C ALA A 62 14.86 1.41 4.87
N ASP A 63 15.05 2.57 5.50
CA ASP A 63 16.26 2.88 6.27
C ASP A 63 16.40 1.98 7.50
N TYR A 64 15.31 1.83 8.27
CA TYR A 64 15.27 0.92 9.42
C TYR A 64 15.52 -0.53 9.02
N ALA A 65 15.02 -0.95 7.86
CA ALA A 65 15.28 -2.26 7.26
C ALA A 65 16.70 -2.44 6.69
N GLY A 66 17.54 -1.40 6.73
CA GLY A 66 18.91 -1.44 6.19
C GLY A 66 18.97 -1.55 4.67
N LEU A 67 17.92 -1.09 3.97
CA LEU A 67 17.76 -1.18 2.51
C LEU A 67 18.28 0.06 1.79
N LEU A 68 18.89 1.01 2.50
CA LEU A 68 19.50 2.20 1.91
C LEU A 68 21.00 2.00 1.65
N THR A 69 21.47 2.53 0.53
CA THR A 69 22.88 2.68 0.15
C THR A 69 23.11 4.12 -0.28
N ASP A 70 24.04 4.82 0.36
CA ASP A 70 24.32 6.25 0.10
C ASP A 70 23.07 7.15 0.18
N GLY A 71 22.17 6.86 1.12
CA GLY A 71 20.94 7.63 1.33
C GLY A 71 19.86 7.43 0.25
N ARG A 72 19.95 6.35 -0.53
CA ARG A 72 18.97 5.96 -1.54
C ARG A 72 18.63 4.48 -1.40
N LEU A 73 17.44 4.07 -1.83
CA LEU A 73 17.10 2.65 -1.92
C LEU A 73 18.18 1.88 -2.70
N ALA A 74 18.63 0.80 -2.09
CA ALA A 74 19.56 -0.12 -2.72
C ALA A 74 18.93 -0.73 -3.98
N LYS A 75 19.78 -1.12 -4.93
CA LYS A 75 19.33 -1.76 -6.16
C LYS A 75 18.56 -3.05 -5.83
N GLY A 76 17.37 -3.20 -6.41
CA GLY A 76 16.50 -4.35 -6.17
C GLY A 76 15.35 -4.06 -5.21
N TYR A 77 15.23 -2.82 -4.75
CA TYR A 77 14.10 -2.34 -3.97
C TYR A 77 13.49 -1.09 -4.60
N GLU A 78 12.19 -0.91 -4.41
CA GLU A 78 11.42 0.21 -4.92
C GLU A 78 10.36 0.66 -3.91
N ILE A 79 9.91 1.91 -4.03
CA ILE A 79 8.70 2.37 -3.35
C ILE A 79 7.54 2.18 -4.33
N THR A 80 6.54 1.42 -3.91
CA THR A 80 5.26 1.30 -4.62
C THR A 80 4.19 2.16 -3.94
N GLU A 81 3.09 2.39 -4.65
CA GLU A 81 1.96 3.17 -4.17
C GLU A 81 0.64 2.53 -4.58
N ARG A 82 -0.39 2.61 -3.74
CA ARG A 82 -1.75 2.20 -4.08
C ARG A 82 -2.79 3.17 -3.54
N PRO A 83 -3.95 3.30 -4.20
CA PRO A 83 -5.07 4.04 -3.65
C PRO A 83 -5.76 3.24 -2.53
N TRP A 84 -6.17 3.92 -1.47
CA TRP A 84 -7.10 3.35 -0.48
C TRP A 84 -8.45 4.05 -0.56
N TYR A 85 -9.50 3.37 -0.12
CA TYR A 85 -10.89 3.82 -0.21
C TYR A 85 -11.55 3.72 1.16
N TYR A 86 -12.45 4.66 1.49
CA TYR A 86 -13.20 4.58 2.74
C TYR A 86 -14.14 3.36 2.74
N GLU A 87 -14.15 2.62 3.85
CA GLU A 87 -15.03 1.45 4.04
C GLU A 87 -16.51 1.84 4.25
N ASP A 88 -16.78 3.09 4.63
CA ASP A 88 -18.13 3.65 4.88
C ASP A 88 -19.00 3.80 3.61
N ASP A 89 -18.44 3.55 2.41
CA ASP A 89 -19.18 3.55 1.13
C ASP A 89 -19.67 2.14 0.72
N LEU A 90 -19.62 1.17 1.63
CA LEU A 90 -20.39 -0.05 1.50
C LEU A 90 -21.84 0.30 1.90
N GLU A 91 -22.68 0.66 0.92
CA GLU A 91 -24.14 0.60 1.15
C GLU A 91 -24.43 -0.79 1.76
N GLU A 92 -24.87 -0.83 3.02
CA GLU A 92 -25.58 -1.99 3.55
C GLU A 92 -26.68 -2.29 2.53
N ASP A 93 -26.64 -3.45 1.89
CA ASP A 93 -27.73 -3.94 1.06
C ASP A 93 -28.94 -4.05 2.01
N ASP A 94 -29.80 -3.03 2.00
CA ASP A 94 -31.02 -2.96 2.82
C ASP A 94 -31.88 -4.19 2.48
N GLU A 95 -32.06 -5.07 3.48
CA GLU A 95 -32.69 -6.40 3.40
C GLU A 95 -34.10 -6.42 2.77
#